data_AF-A0A7V5D9H1-F1
#
_entry.id   AF-A0A7V5D9H1-F1
#
_cell.length_a   1.000
_cell.length_b   1.000
_cell.length_c   1.000
_cell.angle_alpha   90.00
_cell.angle_beta   90.00
_cell.angle_gamma   90.00
#
_symmetry.space_group_name_H-M   'P 1'
#
loop_
_entity.id
_entity.type
_entity.pdbx_description
1 polymer ?
#
loop_
_entity_poly.entity_id
_entity_poly.type
_entity_poly.pdbx_seq_one_letter_code
_entity_poly.pdbx_strand_id
1 'polypeptide(L)'
;MKKKTARFIIILSFILSGILILQFLLSDGGVRTYRTLNRQIKTLNNEVENLRAQKKKLEEEIWKLSSDDEYIEKIARRDYDFLKKNEIILKFVEMGK
;
A
#
# COMPACT_ATOMS: atom_id res chain seq x y z
N MET A 1 -18.98 -34.88 -53.63
CA MET A 1 -18.69 -35.20 -52.21
C MET A 1 -17.54 -34.39 -51.60
N LYS A 2 -16.46 -34.06 -52.35
CA LYS A 2 -15.26 -33.35 -51.84
C LYS A 2 -15.48 -31.93 -51.27
N LYS A 3 -16.51 -31.19 -51.72
CA LYS A 3 -16.81 -29.82 -51.23
C LYS A 3 -17.43 -29.80 -49.82
N LYS A 4 -18.15 -30.85 -49.43
CA LYS A 4 -18.77 -30.95 -48.09
C LYS A 4 -17.74 -31.25 -47.02
N THR A 5 -16.76 -32.12 -47.32
CA THR A 5 -15.65 -32.43 -46.40
C THR A 5 -14.72 -31.24 -46.21
N ALA A 6 -14.43 -30.47 -47.25
CA ALA A 6 -13.64 -29.24 -47.15
C ALA A 6 -14.31 -28.17 -46.26
N ARG A 7 -15.63 -27.97 -46.40
CA ARG A 7 -16.40 -27.06 -45.52
C ARG A 7 -16.40 -27.54 -44.06
N PHE A 8 -16.50 -28.84 -43.84
CA PHE A 8 -16.44 -29.43 -42.51
C PHE A 8 -15.06 -29.23 -41.85
N ILE A 9 -13.98 -29.41 -42.60
CA ILE A 9 -12.60 -29.19 -42.11
C ILE A 9 -12.37 -27.71 -41.74
N ILE A 10 -12.88 -26.77 -42.55
CA ILE A 10 -12.74 -25.33 -42.25
C ILE A 10 -13.49 -24.96 -40.98
N ILE A 11 -14.72 -25.46 -40.80
CA ILE A 11 -15.51 -25.21 -39.59
C ILE A 11 -14.81 -25.81 -38.37
N LEU A 12 -14.31 -27.04 -38.48
CA LEU A 12 -13.58 -27.71 -37.41
C LEU A 12 -12.29 -26.96 -37.04
N SER A 13 -11.54 -26.46 -38.03
CA SER A 13 -10.36 -25.63 -37.81
C SER A 13 -10.71 -24.33 -37.10
N PHE A 14 -11.82 -23.69 -37.46
CA PHE A 14 -12.25 -22.44 -36.84
C PHE A 14 -12.66 -22.64 -35.38
N ILE A 15 -13.34 -23.74 -35.08
CA ILE A 15 -13.70 -24.13 -33.71
C ILE A 15 -12.43 -24.41 -32.89
N LEU A 16 -11.47 -25.16 -33.43
CA LEU A 16 -10.21 -25.46 -32.74
C LEU A 16 -9.41 -24.20 -32.42
N SER A 17 -9.28 -23.28 -33.39
CA SER A 17 -8.62 -21.99 -33.19
C SER A 17 -9.34 -21.13 -32.16
N GLY A 18 -10.68 -21.12 -32.16
CA GLY A 18 -11.47 -20.40 -31.16
C GLY A 18 -11.22 -20.90 -29.73
N ILE A 19 -11.16 -22.23 -29.55
CA ILE A 19 -10.87 -22.86 -28.25
C ILE A 19 -9.45 -22.52 -27.77
N LEU A 20 -8.46 -22.53 -28.67
CA LEU A 20 -7.07 -22.16 -28.34
C LEU A 20 -6.96 -20.68 -27.92
N ILE A 21 -7.66 -19.78 -28.61
CA ILE A 21 -7.67 -18.35 -28.26
C ILE A 21 -8.35 -18.13 -26.90
N LEU A 22 -9.46 -18.83 -26.64
CA LEU A 22 -10.14 -18.78 -25.34
C LEU A 22 -9.24 -19.30 -24.22
N GLN A 23 -8.56 -20.43 -24.41
CA GLN A 23 -7.58 -20.92 -23.45
C GLN A 23 -6.44 -19.94 -23.24
N PHE A 24 -5.94 -19.27 -24.28
CA PHE A 24 -4.86 -18.30 -24.13
C PHE A 24 -5.30 -17.03 -23.37
N LEU A 25 -6.55 -16.60 -23.53
CA LEU A 25 -7.11 -15.44 -22.84
C LEU A 25 -7.52 -15.75 -21.39
N LEU A 26 -7.98 -16.97 -21.12
CA LEU A 26 -8.51 -17.41 -19.82
C LEU A 26 -7.48 -18.18 -18.97
N SER A 27 -6.37 -18.65 -19.56
CA SER A 27 -5.34 -19.39 -18.82
C SER A 27 -4.66 -18.52 -17.77
N ASP A 28 -4.41 -19.13 -16.61
CA ASP A 28 -3.81 -18.52 -15.43
C ASP A 28 -2.40 -17.94 -15.67
N GLY A 29 -1.77 -18.22 -16.82
CA GLY A 29 -0.49 -17.63 -17.24
C GLY A 29 -0.59 -16.48 -18.27
N GLY A 30 -1.81 -16.08 -18.65
CA GLY A 30 -2.04 -15.13 -19.74
C GLY A 30 -1.75 -13.66 -19.39
N VAL A 31 -2.07 -12.77 -20.33
CA VAL A 31 -1.86 -11.31 -20.26
C VAL A 31 -2.48 -10.68 -18.99
N ARG A 32 -3.57 -11.27 -18.49
CA ARG A 32 -4.24 -10.80 -17.26
C ARG A 32 -3.34 -10.95 -16.03
N THR A 33 -2.70 -12.11 -15.88
CA THR A 33 -1.81 -12.43 -14.75
C THR A 33 -0.56 -11.56 -14.77
N TYR A 34 0.02 -11.33 -15.96
CA TYR A 34 1.16 -10.42 -16.08
C TYR A 34 0.78 -8.99 -15.69
N ARG A 35 -0.39 -8.50 -16.09
CA ARG A 35 -0.88 -7.16 -15.70
C ARG A 35 -1.16 -7.06 -14.21
N THR A 36 -1.75 -8.07 -13.58
CA THR A 36 -1.99 -8.07 -12.13
C THR A 36 -0.68 -8.12 -11.36
N LEU A 37 0.28 -8.94 -11.80
CA LEU A 37 1.58 -9.05 -11.16
C LEU A 37 2.38 -7.74 -11.27
N ASN A 38 2.36 -7.10 -12.44
CA ASN A 38 3.03 -5.81 -12.62
C ASN A 38 2.38 -4.70 -11.77
N ARG A 39 1.05 -4.74 -11.58
CA ARG A 39 0.35 -3.84 -10.64
C ARG A 39 0.77 -4.11 -9.20
N GLN A 40 0.82 -5.38 -8.78
CA GLN A 40 1.26 -5.77 -7.44
C GLN A 40 2.70 -5.30 -7.17
N ILE A 41 3.62 -5.49 -8.12
CA ILE A 41 5.01 -4.99 -8.00
C ILE A 41 5.04 -3.48 -7.80
N LYS A 42 4.26 -2.72 -8.59
CA LYS A 42 4.18 -1.26 -8.44
C LYS A 42 3.62 -0.85 -7.07
N THR A 43 2.56 -1.50 -6.61
CA THR A 43 1.97 -1.22 -5.29
C THR A 43 2.96 -1.51 -4.17
N LEU A 44 3.63 -2.66 -4.23
CA LEU A 44 4.60 -3.08 -3.22
C LEU A 44 5.81 -2.13 -3.18
N ASN A 45 6.30 -1.70 -4.33
CA ASN A 45 7.39 -0.72 -4.39
C ASN A 45 6.99 0.62 -3.79
N ASN A 46 5.78 1.10 -4.07
CA ASN A 46 5.27 2.33 -3.46
C ASN A 46 5.12 2.18 -1.94
N GLU A 47 4.68 1.02 -1.46
CA GLU A 47 4.57 0.73 -0.04
C GLU A 47 5.94 0.70 0.66
N VAL A 48 6.94 0.08 0.03
CA VAL A 48 8.33 0.09 0.51
C VAL A 48 8.87 1.51 0.61
N GLU A 49 8.67 2.35 -0.40
CA GLU A 49 9.13 3.74 -0.36
C GLU A 49 8.42 4.55 0.72
N ASN A 50 7.10 4.35 0.89
CA ASN A 50 6.35 5.00 1.96
C ASN A 50 6.83 4.55 3.36
N LEU A 51 7.11 3.26 3.54
CA LEU A 51 7.65 2.73 4.79
C LEU A 51 9.06 3.25 5.07
N ARG A 52 9.90 3.39 4.04
CA ARG A 52 11.24 4.01 4.18
C ARG A 52 11.15 5.47 4.63
N ALA A 53 10.24 6.25 4.04
CA ALA A 53 10.02 7.63 4.44
C ALA A 53 9.54 7.74 5.90
N GLN A 54 8.59 6.89 6.29
CA GLN A 54 8.11 6.83 7.68
C GLN A 54 9.21 6.43 8.66
N LYS A 55 10.01 5.41 8.32
CA LYS A 55 11.15 4.98 9.13
C LYS A 55 12.14 6.13 9.35
N LYS A 56 12.52 6.83 8.29
CA LYS A 56 13.44 7.97 8.40
C LYS A 56 12.89 9.06 9.32
N LYS A 57 11.61 9.41 9.18
CA LYS A 57 10.95 10.39 10.04
C LYS A 57 10.95 9.96 11.52
N LEU A 58 10.69 8.68 11.77
CA LEU A 58 10.69 8.13 13.13
C LEU A 58 12.10 8.10 13.73
N GLU A 59 13.13 7.77 12.94
CA GLU A 59 14.53 7.82 13.38
C GLU A 59 14.96 9.24 13.73
N GLU A 60 14.56 10.25 12.94
CA GLU A 60 14.79 11.66 13.26
C GLU A 60 14.08 12.08 14.55
N GLU A 61 12.87 11.59 14.79
CA GLU A 61 12.13 11.82 16.02
C GLU A 61 12.83 11.16 17.21
N ILE A 62 13.23 9.89 17.11
CA ILE A 62 14.01 9.20 18.15
C ILE A 62 15.30 9.97 18.46
N TRP A 63 16.01 10.45 17.45
CA TRP A 63 17.24 11.23 17.64
C TRP A 63 16.96 12.53 18.41
N LYS A 64 15.88 13.25 18.07
CA LYS A 64 15.46 14.46 18.80
C LYS A 64 15.08 14.13 20.24
N LEU A 65 14.31 13.07 20.48
CA LEU A 65 13.98 12.64 21.83
C LEU A 65 15.22 12.19 22.62
N SER A 66 16.23 11.61 21.97
CA SER A 66 17.39 11.03 22.68
C SER A 66 18.54 12.02 22.89
N SER A 67 18.62 13.07 22.07
CA SER A 67 19.77 13.98 22.07
C SER A 67 19.47 15.36 22.66
N ASP A 68 18.20 15.67 22.93
CA ASP A 68 17.74 16.99 23.32
C ASP A 68 16.84 16.92 24.56
N ASP A 69 17.43 17.13 25.73
CA ASP A 69 16.72 17.20 27.01
C ASP A 69 15.64 18.30 27.02
N GLU A 70 15.82 19.36 26.23
CA GLU A 70 14.87 20.47 26.08
C GLU A 70 13.62 20.03 25.31
N TYR A 71 13.78 19.15 24.31
CA TYR A 71 12.67 18.54 23.59
C TYR A 71 11.86 17.57 24.46
N ILE A 72 12.53 16.77 25.30
CA ILE A 72 11.86 15.92 26.31
C ILE A 72 11.09 16.78 27.30
N GLU A 73 11.71 17.84 27.84
CA GLU A 73 11.06 18.76 28.79
C GLU A 73 9.79 19.38 28.17
N LYS A 74 9.85 19.76 26.89
CA LYS A 74 8.69 20.33 26.16
C LYS A 74 7.53 19.33 26.02
N ILE A 75 7.81 18.07 25.70
CA ILE A 75 6.77 17.02 25.62
C ILE A 75 6.18 16.75 27.00
N ALA A 76 7.03 16.62 28.03
CA ALA A 76 6.58 16.37 29.39
C ALA A 76 5.66 17.50 29.91
N ARG A 77 5.99 18.76 29.62
CA ARG A 77 5.15 19.92 29.96
C ARG A 77 3.83 19.94 29.19
N ARG A 78 3.84 19.62 27.89
CA ARG A 78 2.66 19.72 27.01
C ARG A 78 1.68 18.57 27.19
N ASP A 79 2.19 17.33 27.23
CA ASP A 79 1.37 16.13 27.11
C ASP A 79 1.06 15.50 28.49
N TYR A 80 1.83 15.85 29.52
CA TYR A 80 1.74 15.24 30.86
C TYR A 80 1.65 16.24 32.01
N ASP A 81 1.52 17.54 31.74
CA ASP A 81 1.40 18.60 32.76
C ASP A 81 2.56 18.60 33.79
N PHE A 82 3.76 18.16 33.40
CA PHE A 82 4.91 18.20 34.29
C PHE A 82 5.41 19.63 34.52
N LEU A 83 5.81 19.90 35.77
CA LEU A 83 6.18 21.22 36.26
C LEU A 83 7.58 21.20 36.88
N LYS A 84 8.33 22.29 36.73
CA LYS A 84 9.55 22.51 37.54
C LYS A 84 9.17 22.73 39.01
N LYS A 85 10.16 22.55 39.89
CA LYS A 85 9.99 22.59 41.37
C LYS A 85 9.28 23.84 41.91
N ASN A 86 9.19 24.91 41.12
CA ASN A 86 8.59 26.20 41.49
C ASN A 86 7.49 26.68 40.52
N GLU A 87 6.91 25.79 39.69
CA GLU A 87 5.81 26.12 38.75
C GLU A 87 4.46 25.58 39.26
N ILE A 88 3.36 26.28 38.95
CA ILE A 88 1.98 25.93 39.37
C ILE A 88 1.08 25.94 38.12
N ILE A 89 0.30 24.87 37.91
CA ILE A 89 -0.69 24.78 36.83
C ILE A 89 -2.04 25.27 37.32
N LEU A 90 -2.60 26.26 36.62
CA LEU A 90 -3.94 26.78 36.84
C LEU A 90 -4.87 26.20 35.76
N LYS A 91 -5.63 25.15 36.10
CA LYS A 91 -6.70 24.62 35.23
C LYS A 91 -8.00 25.35 35.55
N PHE A 92 -8.49 26.14 34.61
CA PHE A 92 -9.80 26.76 34.70
C PHE A 92 -10.85 25.76 34.21
N VAL A 93 -11.72 25.32 35.11
CA VAL A 93 -12.91 24.57 34.73
C VAL A 93 -14.04 25.58 34.59
N GLU A 94 -14.51 25.81 33.37
CA GLU A 94 -15.72 26.58 33.16
C GLU A 94 -16.88 25.81 33.80
N MET A 95 -17.35 26.28 34.94
CA MET A 95 -18.59 25.82 35.53
C MET A 95 -19.72 26.30 34.62
N GLY A 96 -20.22 25.40 33.78
CA GLY A 96 -21.35 25.65 32.89
C GLY A 96 -22.53 26.22 33.68
N LYS A 97 -23.14 27.27 33.13
CA LYS A 97 -24.37 27.89 33.65
C LYS A 97 -25.54 26.93 33.64
#